data_AF-A0A108U8N3-F1
#
_entry.id   AF-A0A108U8N3-F1
#
_cell.length_a   1.000
_cell.length_b   1.000
_cell.length_c   1.000
_cell.angle_alpha   90.00
_cell.angle_beta   90.00
_cell.angle_gamma   90.00
#
_symmetry.space_group_name_H-M   'P 1'
#
loop_
_entity.id
_entity.type
_entity.pdbx_description
1 polymer ?
#
loop_
_entity_poly.entity_id
_entity_poly.type
_entity_poly.pdbx_seq_one_letter_code
_entity_poly.pdbx_strand_id
1 'polypeptide(L)'
;MGDDHSRTWVFQRLSGGARLKHDHRHRDGSSDAMTMYGGDLRLGEHSGRYEFPGDDYSKAMFRDLGREVSMTNVWAIEIDDKRFVYELARPGRLFRVEFDLTRPVPAPPPPWGD
;
A
#
# COMPACT_ATOMS: atom_id res chain seq x y z
N MET A 1 -7.94 14.31 1.54
CA MET A 1 -7.20 14.54 2.79
C MET A 1 -8.16 15.17 3.79
N GLY A 2 -8.17 14.73 5.05
CA GLY A 2 -9.15 15.14 6.07
C GLY A 2 -10.40 14.26 6.02
N ASP A 3 -11.39 14.64 5.22
CA ASP A 3 -12.69 13.94 5.08
C ASP A 3 -12.71 12.92 3.92
N ASP A 4 -11.53 12.53 3.44
CA ASP A 4 -11.39 11.62 2.31
C ASP A 4 -10.98 10.24 2.81
N HIS A 5 -11.97 9.36 2.88
CA HIS A 5 -11.88 8.02 3.46
C HIS A 5 -11.74 6.94 2.38
N SER A 6 -11.33 7.32 1.17
CA SER A 6 -11.31 6.44 0.01
C SER A 6 -10.18 5.41 -0.02
N ARG A 7 -9.16 5.49 0.85
CA ARG A 7 -7.97 4.61 0.73
C ARG A 7 -7.69 3.85 2.00
N THR A 8 -7.48 2.55 1.86
CA THR A 8 -7.00 1.67 2.93
C THR A 8 -5.83 0.82 2.44
N TRP A 9 -4.96 0.47 3.39
CA TRP A 9 -3.98 -0.59 3.19
C TRP A 9 -4.56 -1.91 3.70
N VAL A 10 -4.54 -2.93 2.85
CA VAL A 10 -4.98 -4.28 3.17
C VAL A 10 -3.75 -5.16 3.30
N PHE A 11 -3.45 -5.59 4.53
CA PHE A 11 -2.40 -6.55 4.83
C PHE A 11 -3.00 -7.93 5.02
N GLN A 12 -2.56 -8.90 4.21
CA GLN A 12 -3.00 -10.29 4.31
C GLN A 12 -1.82 -11.18 4.65
N ARG A 13 -1.97 -12.03 5.66
CA ARG A 13 -1.02 -13.11 5.95
C ARG A 13 -1.25 -14.26 4.98
N LEU A 14 -0.19 -14.71 4.32
CA LEU A 14 -0.17 -15.88 3.46
C LEU A 14 0.60 -17.01 4.14
N SER A 15 0.45 -18.25 3.67
CA SER A 15 1.14 -19.42 4.24
C SER A 15 2.68 -19.30 4.21
N GLY A 16 3.23 -18.57 3.24
CA GLY A 16 4.68 -18.36 3.08
C GLY A 16 5.12 -16.90 3.06
N GLY A 17 4.27 -15.95 3.49
CA GLY A 17 4.61 -14.53 3.41
C GLY A 17 3.45 -13.61 3.79
N ALA A 18 3.47 -12.41 3.24
CA ALA A 18 2.40 -11.43 3.39
C ALA A 18 2.10 -10.77 2.04
N ARG A 19 0.92 -10.20 1.92
CA ARG A 19 0.49 -9.40 0.77
C ARG A 19 0.05 -8.03 1.25
N LEU A 20 0.48 -7.00 0.53
CA LEU A 20 0.00 -5.64 0.70
C LEU A 20 -0.80 -5.24 -0.53
N LYS A 21 -2.05 -4.84 -0.34
CA LYS A 21 -2.92 -4.23 -1.35
C LYS A 21 -3.42 -2.86 -0.91
N HIS A 22 -3.82 -2.03 -1.88
CA HIS A 22 -4.43 -0.72 -1.66
C HIS A 22 -5.87 -0.78 -2.11
N ASP A 23 -6.83 -0.77 -1.19
CA ASP A 23 -8.24 -0.71 -1.55
C ASP A 23 -8.66 0.75 -1.67
N HIS A 24 -9.08 1.11 -2.87
CA HIS A 24 -9.58 2.42 -3.24
C HIS A 24 -11.08 2.35 -3.52
N ARG A 25 -11.83 3.21 -2.83
CA ARG A 25 -13.29 3.28 -2.91
C ARG A 25 -13.78 4.67 -3.26
N HIS A 26 -14.87 4.73 -4.02
CA HIS A 26 -15.66 5.93 -4.18
C HIS A 26 -16.47 6.21 -2.90
N ARG A 27 -17.02 7.43 -2.79
CA ARG A 27 -17.76 7.86 -1.59
C ARG A 27 -19.02 7.03 -1.32
N ASP A 28 -19.56 6.40 -2.35
CA ASP A 28 -20.70 5.48 -2.25
C ASP A 28 -20.29 4.05 -1.85
N GLY A 29 -19.00 3.80 -1.61
CA GLY A 29 -18.45 2.49 -1.23
C GLY A 29 -18.10 1.57 -2.40
N SER A 30 -18.42 1.96 -3.64
CA SER A 30 -18.05 1.18 -4.83
C SER A 30 -16.54 1.23 -5.09
N SER A 31 -16.00 0.19 -5.72
CA SER A 31 -14.57 0.11 -6.03
C SER A 31 -14.15 1.11 -7.09
N ASP A 32 -13.03 1.80 -6.85
CA ASP A 32 -12.33 2.59 -7.87
C ASP A 32 -11.72 1.64 -8.93
N ALA A 33 -11.62 2.10 -10.18
CA ALA A 33 -11.00 1.32 -11.26
C ALA A 33 -9.52 0.98 -10.97
N MET A 34 -8.81 1.84 -10.23
CA MET A 34 -7.45 1.64 -9.75
C MET A 34 -7.46 1.26 -8.26
N THR A 35 -7.93 0.05 -7.97
CA THR A 35 -7.99 -0.54 -6.63
C THR A 35 -7.24 -1.87 -6.56
N MET A 36 -7.06 -2.40 -5.35
CA MET A 36 -6.45 -3.70 -5.05
C MET A 36 -5.07 -3.92 -5.69
N TYR A 37 -4.34 -2.83 -5.96
CA TYR A 37 -2.98 -2.89 -6.44
C TYR A 37 -1.98 -3.01 -5.29
N GLY A 38 -0.83 -3.59 -5.57
CA GLY A 38 0.20 -3.91 -4.58
C GLY A 38 0.91 -5.20 -4.97
N GLY A 39 1.32 -5.99 -3.98
CA GLY A 39 1.96 -7.27 -4.28
C GLY A 39 2.30 -8.09 -3.06
N ASP A 40 3.04 -9.15 -3.31
CA ASP A 40 3.49 -10.10 -2.30
C ASP A 40 4.85 -9.70 -1.76
N LEU A 41 5.07 -10.04 -0.50
CA LEU A 41 6.33 -9.84 0.18
C LEU A 41 7.43 -10.56 -0.61
N ARG A 42 8.39 -9.79 -1.11
CA ARG A 42 9.66 -10.32 -1.57
C ARG A 42 10.45 -10.76 -0.35
N LEU A 43 10.60 -12.07 -0.19
CA LEU A 43 11.47 -12.64 0.83
C LEU A 43 12.91 -12.16 0.58
N GLY A 44 13.52 -11.59 1.62
CA GLY A 44 14.87 -11.04 1.59
C GLY A 44 15.53 -11.19 2.96
N GLU A 45 16.84 -10.91 3.01
CA GLU A 45 17.66 -11.18 4.21
C GLU A 45 17.59 -10.07 5.26
N HIS A 46 17.07 -8.89 4.92
CA HIS A 46 17.06 -7.73 5.81
C HIS A 46 15.83 -7.72 6.72
N SER A 47 16.07 -7.84 8.03
CA SER A 47 15.06 -7.60 9.05
C SER A 47 14.65 -6.12 9.07
N GLY A 48 13.37 -5.84 9.32
CA GLY A 48 12.86 -4.48 9.54
C GLY A 48 12.46 -3.69 8.28
N ARG A 49 12.73 -4.19 7.07
CA ARG A 49 12.21 -3.64 5.80
C ARG A 49 11.59 -4.74 4.96
N TYR A 50 10.34 -4.55 4.55
CA TYR A 50 9.52 -5.52 3.84
C TYR A 50 9.06 -4.93 2.52
N GLU A 51 9.49 -5.52 1.41
CA GLU A 51 9.22 -4.98 0.08
C GLU A 51 8.17 -5.82 -0.67
N PHE A 52 7.27 -5.12 -1.35
CA PHE A 52 6.15 -5.67 -2.09
C PHE A 52 6.23 -5.13 -3.52
N PRO A 53 6.97 -5.78 -4.43
CA PRO A 53 6.94 -5.42 -5.85
C PRO A 53 5.53 -5.59 -6.42
N GLY A 54 5.13 -4.72 -7.35
CA GLY A 54 3.83 -4.88 -8.01
C GLY A 54 3.63 -6.26 -8.63
N ASP A 55 2.54 -6.91 -8.24
CA ASP A 55 2.14 -8.20 -8.80
C ASP A 55 1.54 -8.08 -10.20
N ASP A 56 1.30 -9.21 -10.83
CA ASP A 56 0.84 -9.26 -12.23
C ASP A 56 -0.55 -8.62 -12.39
N TYR A 57 -1.43 -8.79 -11.40
CA TYR A 57 -2.72 -8.08 -11.37
C TYR A 57 -2.51 -6.57 -11.44
N SER A 58 -1.64 -6.03 -10.58
CA SER A 58 -1.38 -4.59 -10.51
C SER A 58 -0.77 -4.07 -11.82
N LYS A 59 0.18 -4.82 -12.41
CA LYS A 59 0.81 -4.44 -13.67
C LYS A 59 -0.16 -4.47 -14.85
N ALA A 60 -1.05 -5.47 -14.90
CA ALA A 60 -2.09 -5.55 -15.93
C ALA A 60 -3.06 -4.37 -15.80
N MET A 61 -3.60 -4.14 -14.60
CA MET A 61 -4.49 -3.01 -14.32
C MET A 61 -3.82 -1.66 -14.64
N PHE A 62 -2.56 -1.45 -14.27
CA PHE A 62 -1.85 -0.21 -14.63
C PHE A 62 -1.71 -0.04 -16.13
N ARG A 63 -1.46 -1.10 -16.89
CA ARG A 63 -1.39 -1.02 -18.35
C ARG A 63 -2.74 -0.64 -18.94
N ASP A 64 -3.81 -1.31 -18.51
CA ASP A 64 -5.16 -1.07 -19.03
C ASP A 64 -5.64 0.37 -18.75
N LEU A 65 -5.16 0.98 -17.67
CA LEU A 65 -5.45 2.36 -17.28
C LEU A 65 -4.44 3.41 -17.82
N GLY A 66 -3.49 3.02 -18.68
CA GLY A 66 -2.48 3.93 -19.24
C GLY A 66 -1.51 4.50 -18.18
N ARG A 67 -1.12 3.67 -17.22
CA ARG A 67 -0.25 3.99 -16.07
C ARG A 67 1.03 3.15 -16.08
N GLU A 68 1.64 2.95 -17.23
CA GLU A 68 2.82 2.08 -17.44
C GLU A 68 3.99 2.43 -16.52
N VAL A 69 4.17 3.71 -16.19
CA VAL A 69 5.18 4.18 -15.23
C VAL A 69 5.05 3.51 -13.85
N SER A 70 3.85 3.05 -13.48
CA SER A 70 3.57 2.37 -12.21
C SER A 70 3.91 0.88 -12.23
N MET A 71 4.21 0.28 -13.39
CA MET A 71 4.50 -1.16 -13.49
C MET A 71 5.79 -1.58 -12.76
N THR A 72 6.68 -0.62 -12.49
CA THR A 72 7.93 -0.81 -11.74
C THR A 72 7.83 -0.34 -10.29
N ASN A 73 6.62 -0.02 -9.80
CA ASN A 73 6.41 0.32 -8.41
C ASN A 73 6.83 -0.84 -7.50
N VAL A 74 7.60 -0.49 -6.48
CA VAL A 74 7.87 -1.32 -5.31
C VAL A 74 7.36 -0.55 -4.10
N TRP A 75 6.45 -1.18 -3.36
CA TRP A 75 6.05 -0.68 -2.05
C TRP A 75 6.96 -1.24 -0.99
N ALA A 76 7.23 -0.48 0.07
CA ALA A 76 7.97 -0.99 1.22
C ALA A 76 7.33 -0.55 2.53
N ILE A 77 7.38 -1.43 3.51
CA ILE A 77 7.05 -1.16 4.90
C ILE A 77 8.32 -1.30 5.74
N GLU A 78 8.64 -0.28 6.53
CA GLU A 78 9.62 -0.41 7.61
C GLU A 78 8.86 -0.28 8.93
N ILE A 79 9.17 -1.13 9.91
CA ILE A 79 8.49 -1.08 11.20
C ILE A 79 9.46 -1.46 12.31
N ASP A 80 9.50 -0.63 13.35
CA ASP A 80 10.23 -0.86 14.59
C ASP A 80 9.35 -0.49 15.80
N ASP A 81 9.93 -0.42 17.00
CA ASP A 81 9.22 -0.09 18.24
C ASP A 81 8.71 1.36 18.30
N LYS A 82 9.21 2.24 17.44
CA LYS A 82 8.96 3.69 17.48
C LYS A 82 8.34 4.21 16.21
N ARG A 83 8.47 3.52 15.08
CA ARG A 83 8.12 4.04 13.76
C ARG A 83 7.49 2.99 12.87
N PHE A 84 6.52 3.45 12.10
CA PHE A 84 6.00 2.74 10.93
C PHE A 84 6.25 3.62 9.71
N VAL A 85 6.84 3.06 8.67
CA VAL A 85 7.15 3.76 7.41
C VAL A 85 6.40 3.07 6.29
N TYR A 86 5.73 3.86 5.46
CA TYR A 86 5.21 3.44 4.17
C TYR A 86 5.97 4.14 3.05
N GLU A 87 6.43 3.37 2.07
CA GLU A 87 7.16 3.87 0.92
C GLU A 87 6.59 3.34 -0.40
N LEU A 88 6.66 4.17 -1.43
CA LEU A 88 6.53 3.81 -2.83
C LEU A 88 7.77 4.28 -3.58
N ALA A 89 8.49 3.36 -4.20
CA ALA A 89 9.68 3.63 -5.00
C ALA A 89 9.52 3.11 -6.44
N ARG A 90 10.04 3.88 -7.40
CA ARG A 90 10.30 3.46 -8.79
C ARG A 90 11.34 4.41 -9.43
N PRO A 91 11.90 4.13 -10.62
CA PRO A 91 12.81 5.06 -11.28
C PRO A 91 12.22 6.47 -11.40
N GLY A 92 12.93 7.47 -10.88
CA GLY A 92 12.51 8.87 -10.89
C GLY A 92 11.38 9.25 -9.92
N ARG A 93 10.92 8.36 -9.03
CA ARG A 93 9.95 8.71 -7.99
C ARG A 93 10.17 7.95 -6.69
N LEU A 94 10.23 8.71 -5.61
CA LEU A 94 10.18 8.22 -4.23
C LEU A 94 9.06 8.97 -3.50
N PHE A 95 8.20 8.23 -2.82
CA PHE A 95 7.22 8.75 -1.88
C PHE A 95 7.38 7.99 -0.57
N ARG A 96 7.54 8.70 0.55
CA ARG A 96 7.78 8.10 1.88
C ARG A 96 6.98 8.87 2.93
N VAL A 97 6.28 8.13 3.79
CA VAL A 97 5.54 8.66 4.94
C VAL A 97 5.95 7.86 6.16
N GLU A 98 6.18 8.55 7.27
CA GLU A 98 6.58 7.97 8.54
C GLU A 98 5.57 8.35 9.63
N PHE A 99 5.20 7.37 10.45
CA PHE A 99 4.29 7.50 11.58
C PHE A 99 5.07 7.26 12.88
N ASP A 100 4.92 8.18 13.83
CA ASP A 100 5.47 8.06 15.19
C ASP A 100 4.57 7.18 16.04
N LEU A 101 5.03 5.96 16.35
CA LEU A 101 4.30 4.98 17.16
C LEU A 101 4.38 5.28 18.66
N THR A 102 5.21 6.24 19.09
CA THR A 102 5.32 6.65 20.51
C THR A 102 4.22 7.64 20.92
N ARG A 103 3.47 8.17 19.95
CA ARG A 103 2.44 9.19 20.14
C ARG A 103 1.08 8.71 19.65
N PRO A 104 0.25 8.10 20.51
CA PRO A 104 -1.08 7.66 20.11
C PRO A 104 -1.97 8.85 19.72
N VAL A 105 -2.84 8.63 18.75
CA VAL A 105 -3.86 9.58 18.29
C VAL A 105 -5.24 8.92 18.32
N PRO A 106 -6.35 9.69 18.38
CA PRO A 106 -7.68 9.13 18.20
C PRO A 106 -7.80 8.41 16.85
N ALA A 107 -8.49 7.27 16.84
CA ALA A 107 -8.75 6.55 15.60
C ALA A 107 -9.59 7.44 14.65
N PRO A 108 -9.27 7.48 13.34
CA PRO A 108 -10.08 8.19 12.38
C PRO A 108 -11.44 7.49 12.20
N PRO A 109 -12.46 8.19 11.63
CA PRO A 109 -13.68 7.53 11.16
C PRO A 109 -13.37 6.39 10.18
N PRO A 110 -14.28 5.40 10.07
CA PRO A 110 -14.05 4.25 9.19
C PRO A 110 -13.85 4.68 7.72
N PRO A 111 -13.13 3.86 6.92
CA PRO A 111 -13.03 4.07 5.48
C PRO A 111 -14.41 4.01 4.80
N TRP A 112 -14.52 4.51 3.56
CA TRP A 112 -15.74 4.31 2.77
C TRP A 112 -15.84 2.86 2.29
N GLY A 113 -17.03 2.27 2.38
CA GLY A 113 -17.27 0.85 2.09
C GLY A 113 -17.44 0.01 3.36
N ASP A 114 -17.31 -1.30 3.21
CA ASP A 114 -17.48 -2.32 4.26
C ASP A 114 -16.14 -2.79 4.85
#